data_AF-A0A0J7NNU0-F1
#
_entry.id   AF-A0A0J7NNU0-F1
#
_cell.length_a   1.000
_cell.length_b   1.000
_cell.length_c   1.000
_cell.angle_alpha   90.00
_cell.angle_beta   90.00
_cell.angle_gamma   90.00
#
_symmetry.space_group_name_H-M   'P 1'
#
loop_
_entity.id
_entity.type
_entity.pdbx_description
1 polymer ?
#
loop_
_entity_poly.entity_id
_entity_poly.type
_entity_poly.pdbx_seq_one_letter_code
_entity_poly.pdbx_strand_id
1 'polypeptide(L)'
;MARFPANETLADDNYVLNVLNYINELNESLSTEEFKCLERKHQDQNRKQERLECEVNWDTILCWPRTLPGSLATIPCFDELNGIPYDNT
;
A
#
# COMPACT_ATOMS: atom_id res chain seq x y z
N MET A 1 -30.09 44.33 13.63
CA MET A 1 -30.69 43.61 12.49
C MET A 1 -29.55 43.20 11.56
N ALA A 2 -29.13 41.94 11.60
CA ALA A 2 -28.17 41.39 10.64
C ALA A 2 -28.95 40.42 9.74
N ARG A 3 -28.89 40.66 8.43
CA ARG A 3 -29.63 39.94 7.40
C ARG A 3 -28.77 38.76 6.95
N PHE A 4 -29.19 37.54 7.23
CA PHE A 4 -28.57 36.34 6.64
C PHE A 4 -29.03 36.22 5.18
N PRO A 5 -28.12 35.98 4.21
CA PRO A 5 -28.56 35.57 2.88
C PRO A 5 -29.09 34.14 2.98
N ALA A 6 -30.38 33.99 2.69
CA ALA A 6 -30.97 32.69 2.39
C ALA A 6 -30.46 32.26 1.00
N ASN A 7 -29.66 31.20 0.97
CA ASN A 7 -29.57 30.24 -0.13
C ASN A 7 -28.79 29.03 0.37
N GLU A 8 -29.42 28.27 1.27
CA GLU A 8 -29.16 26.84 1.39
C GLU A 8 -29.71 26.16 0.14
N THR A 9 -28.94 26.15 -0.94
CA THR A 9 -29.06 25.06 -1.90
C THR A 9 -28.35 23.88 -1.25
N LEU A 10 -29.16 22.98 -0.67
CA LEU A 10 -28.77 21.61 -0.38
C LEU A 10 -28.08 21.06 -1.62
N ALA A 11 -26.76 21.08 -1.60
CA ALA A 11 -25.96 20.32 -2.54
C ALA A 11 -26.37 18.88 -2.29
N ASP A 12 -27.08 18.30 -3.25
CA ASP A 12 -27.24 16.86 -3.34
C ASP A 12 -25.84 16.31 -3.64
N ASP A 13 -25.02 16.26 -2.59
CA ASP A 13 -23.70 15.68 -2.58
C ASP A 13 -23.94 14.20 -2.83
N ASN A 14 -23.88 13.80 -4.11
CA ASN A 14 -24.00 12.41 -4.51
C ASN A 14 -22.91 11.63 -3.77
N TYR A 15 -23.31 11.04 -2.65
CA TYR A 15 -22.44 10.33 -1.73
C TYR A 15 -21.65 9.25 -2.47
N VAL A 16 -22.28 8.60 -3.44
CA VAL A 16 -21.64 7.59 -4.29
C VAL A 16 -20.51 8.19 -5.11
N LEU A 17 -20.70 9.38 -5.70
CA LEU A 17 -19.65 10.06 -6.47
C LEU A 17 -18.46 10.46 -5.57
N ASN A 18 -18.74 10.94 -4.36
CA ASN A 18 -17.68 11.30 -3.41
C ASN A 18 -16.89 10.06 -2.95
N VAL A 19 -17.58 8.96 -2.65
CA VAL A 19 -16.94 7.68 -2.31
C VAL A 19 -16.13 7.14 -3.47
N LEU A 20 -16.61 7.23 -4.71
CA LEU A 20 -15.87 6.77 -5.89
C LEU A 20 -14.60 7.61 -6.14
N ASN A 21 -14.68 8.93 -5.97
CA ASN A 21 -13.51 9.79 -6.08
C ASN A 21 -12.47 9.47 -4.99
N TYR A 22 -12.93 9.29 -3.75
CA TYR A 22 -12.06 8.88 -2.65
C TYR A 22 -11.40 7.51 -2.90
N ILE A 23 -12.15 6.54 -3.44
CA ILE A 23 -11.59 5.23 -3.83
C ILE A 23 -10.55 5.38 -4.93
N ASN A 24 -10.79 6.24 -5.94
CA ASN A 24 -9.83 6.49 -7.01
C ASN A 24 -8.55 7.16 -6.49
N GLU A 25 -8.67 8.18 -5.64
CA GLU A 25 -7.54 8.81 -4.96
C GLU A 25 -6.77 7.81 -4.10
N LEU A 26 -7.49 6.95 -3.37
CA LEU A 26 -6.88 5.88 -2.60
C LEU A 26 -6.14 4.89 -3.50
N ASN A 27 -6.72 4.52 -4.65
CA ASN A 27 -6.11 3.61 -5.62
C ASN A 27 -4.84 4.20 -6.27
N GLU A 28 -4.77 5.52 -6.42
CA GLU A 28 -3.53 6.23 -6.83
C GLU A 28 -2.51 6.32 -5.69
N SER A 29 -2.97 6.47 -4.44
CA SER A 29 -2.10 6.46 -3.24
C SER A 29 -1.63 5.06 -2.85
N LEU A 30 -2.29 4.04 -3.41
CA LEU A 30 -2.04 2.64 -3.15
C LEU A 30 -0.72 2.25 -3.79
N SER A 31 0.31 2.06 -2.98
CA SER A 31 1.56 1.53 -3.51
C SER A 31 1.28 0.19 -4.16
N THR A 32 1.38 0.14 -5.49
CA THR A 32 1.23 -1.09 -6.29
C THR A 32 2.11 -2.21 -5.73
N GLU A 33 3.24 -1.87 -5.10
CA GLU A 33 4.16 -2.83 -4.50
C GLU A 33 3.67 -3.40 -3.15
N GLU A 34 3.00 -2.59 -2.33
CA GLU A 34 2.35 -3.09 -1.12
C GLU A 34 1.29 -4.14 -1.47
N PHE A 35 0.46 -3.85 -2.48
CA PHE A 35 -0.59 -4.76 -2.92
C PHE A 35 -0.04 -6.06 -3.47
N LYS A 36 1.00 -5.98 -4.32
CA LYS A 36 1.74 -7.16 -4.78
C LYS A 36 2.32 -7.96 -3.62
N CYS A 37 2.80 -7.31 -2.56
CA CYS A 37 3.34 -8.00 -1.39
C CYS A 37 2.26 -8.74 -0.61
N LEU A 38 1.12 -8.09 -0.36
CA LEU A 38 -0.02 -8.69 0.32
C LEU A 38 -0.57 -9.89 -0.45
N GLU A 39 -0.64 -9.80 -1.78
CA GLU A 39 -1.02 -10.92 -2.63
C GLU A 39 -0.06 -12.10 -2.47
N ARG A 40 1.26 -11.86 -2.51
CA ARG A 40 2.28 -12.90 -2.27
C ARG A 40 2.15 -13.53 -0.90
N LYS A 41 1.91 -12.72 0.14
CA LYS A 41 1.69 -13.21 1.50
C LYS A 41 0.49 -14.16 1.57
N HIS A 42 -0.61 -13.79 0.93
CA HIS A 42 -1.81 -14.63 0.87
C HIS A 42 -1.58 -15.95 0.09
N GLN A 43 -0.85 -15.89 -1.02
CA GLN A 43 -0.47 -17.09 -1.78
C GLN A 43 0.39 -18.05 -0.93
N ASP A 44 1.33 -17.51 -0.17
CA ASP A 44 2.23 -18.30 0.69
C ASP A 44 1.53 -18.90 1.93
N GLN A 45 0.44 -18.31 2.43
CA GLN A 45 -0.34 -18.87 3.54
C GLN A 45 -0.94 -20.25 3.19
N ASN A 46 -1.18 -20.52 1.90
CA ASN A 46 -1.69 -21.82 1.45
C ASN A 46 -0.61 -22.91 1.37
N ARG A 47 0.67 -22.57 1.55
CA ARG A 47 1.76 -23.57 1.64
C ARG A 47 1.82 -24.15 3.04
N LYS A 48 1.93 -25.47 3.14
CA LYS A 48 2.20 -26.16 4.42
C LYS A 48 3.49 -25.62 5.04
N GLN A 49 3.38 -25.08 6.25
CA GLN A 49 4.51 -24.68 7.07
C GLN A 49 5.18 -25.94 7.65
N GLU A 50 6.12 -26.53 6.92
CA GLU A 50 6.86 -27.72 7.40
C GLU A 50 8.01 -27.36 8.37
N ARG A 51 8.44 -26.10 8.38
CA ARG A 51 9.53 -25.58 9.23
C ARG A 51 9.18 -24.20 9.80
N LEU A 52 9.82 -23.82 10.91
CA LEU A 52 9.79 -22.44 11.42
C LEU A 52 10.48 -21.54 10.40
N GLU A 53 9.76 -20.56 9.84
CA GLU A 53 10.24 -19.64 8.81
C GLU A 53 9.64 -18.26 9.06
N CYS A 54 10.34 -17.20 8.68
CA CYS A 54 9.76 -15.86 8.64
C CYS A 54 8.79 -15.78 7.46
N GLU A 55 7.56 -15.31 7.70
CA GLU A 55 6.56 -15.11 6.65
C GLU A 55 6.94 -13.96 5.71
N VAL A 56 6.26 -13.89 4.55
CA VAL A 56 6.30 -12.70 3.69
C VAL A 56 5.81 -11.48 4.48
N ASN A 57 6.52 -10.37 4.38
CA ASN A 57 6.21 -9.16 5.13
C ASN A 57 6.45 -7.87 4.33
N TRP A 58 5.55 -6.91 4.48
CA TRP A 58 5.71 -5.55 3.97
C TRP A 58 6.29 -4.67 5.08
N ASP A 59 7.37 -3.95 4.81
CA ASP A 59 8.03 -3.07 5.78
C ASP A 59 7.73 -1.59 5.58
N THR A 60 6.70 -1.27 4.78
CA THR A 60 6.32 0.06 4.26
C THR A 60 7.07 0.53 3.01
N ILE A 61 8.12 -0.17 2.57
CA ILE A 61 8.94 0.21 1.42
C ILE A 61 9.24 -0.99 0.48
N LEU A 62 9.60 -2.14 1.05
CA LEU A 62 9.99 -3.36 0.37
C LEU A 62 9.15 -4.55 0.83
N CYS A 63 8.96 -5.48 -0.11
CA CYS A 63 8.34 -6.77 0.18
C CYS A 63 9.42 -7.80 0.53
N TRP A 64 9.50 -8.16 1.81
CA TRP A 64 10.42 -9.19 2.29
C TRP A 64 9.90 -10.58 1.97
N PRO A 65 10.71 -11.43 1.32
CA PRO A 65 10.30 -12.79 1.01
C PRO A 65 10.30 -13.66 2.27
N ARG A 66 9.57 -14.77 2.17
CA ARG A 66 9.62 -15.84 3.15
C ARG A 66 11.05 -16.36 3.30
N THR A 67 11.55 -16.41 4.53
CA THR A 67 12.99 -16.60 4.80
C THR A 67 13.24 -17.62 5.90
N LEU A 68 14.28 -18.46 5.75
CA LEU A 68 14.64 -19.45 6.77
C LEU A 68 15.34 -18.79 7.97
N PRO A 69 15.17 -19.31 9.19
CA PRO A 69 15.93 -18.84 10.34
C PRO A 69 17.43 -18.96 10.10
N GLY A 70 18.18 -17.91 10.40
CA GLY A 70 19.63 -17.87 10.22
C GLY A 70 20.09 -17.72 8.77
N SER A 71 19.18 -17.46 7.82
CA SER A 71 19.52 -17.12 6.44
C SER A 71 19.41 -15.62 6.17
N LEU A 72 20.15 -15.13 5.17
CA LEU A 72 20.12 -13.75 4.71
C LEU A 72 19.18 -13.62 3.50
N ALA A 73 18.16 -12.78 3.62
CA ALA A 73 17.39 -12.30 2.47
C ALA A 73 18.10 -11.10 1.85
N THR A 74 18.29 -11.11 0.54
CA THR A 74 18.88 -10.00 -0.22
C THR A 74 17.86 -9.51 -1.25
N ILE A 75 17.59 -8.22 -1.25
CA ILE A 75 16.68 -7.53 -2.18
C ILE A 75 17.48 -6.40 -2.83
N PRO A 76 17.37 -6.18 -4.15
CA PRO A 76 18.05 -5.06 -4.81
C PRO A 76 17.68 -3.71 -4.20
N CYS A 77 18.63 -2.78 -4.20
CA CYS A 77 18.37 -1.39 -3.88
C CYS A 77 17.47 -0.74 -4.94
N PHE A 78 16.80 0.35 -4.56
CA PHE A 78 16.12 1.21 -5.52
C PHE A 78 17.14 1.91 -6.40
N ASP A 79 16.79 2.26 -7.64
CA ASP A 79 17.60 3.24 -8.39
C ASP A 79 17.52 4.62 -7.75
N GLU A 80 16.32 4.99 -7.27
CA GLU A 80 16.05 6.20 -6.51
C GLU A 80 14.90 5.96 -5.51
N LEU A 81 15.02 6.52 -4.30
CA LEU A 81 13.93 6.55 -3.32
C LEU A 81 13.78 7.98 -2.80
N ASN A 82 12.60 8.58 -3.02
CA ASN A 82 12.28 9.97 -2.60
C ASN A 82 13.28 11.03 -3.12
N GLY A 83 13.71 10.94 -4.38
CA GLY A 83 14.68 11.88 -4.95
C GLY A 83 16.14 11.60 -4.58
N ILE A 84 16.42 10.51 -3.85
CA ILE A 84 17.76 10.11 -3.45
C ILE A 84 18.19 8.91 -4.29
N PRO A 85 19.19 9.06 -5.19
CA PRO A 85 19.73 7.94 -5.95
C PRO A 85 20.60 7.04 -5.07
N TYR A 86 20.55 5.73 -5.30
CA TYR A 86 21.40 4.77 -4.60
C TYR A 86 22.52 4.29 -5.52
N ASP A 87 23.67 3.97 -4.93
CA ASP A 87 24.75 3.30 -5.64
C ASP A 87 24.43 1.81 -5.75
N ASN A 88 24.12 1.39 -6.98
CA ASN A 88 23.69 0.04 -7.31
C ASN A 88 24.83 -0.77 -7.96
N THR A 89 26.08 -0.25 -7.93
CA THR A 89 27.27 -0.86 -8.54
C THR A 89 28.20 -1.58 -7.57
#